data_AF-A0A7W1QBT7-F1
#
_entry.id   AF-A0A7W1QBT7-F1
#
_cell.length_a   1.000
_cell.length_b   1.000
_cell.length_c   1.000
_cell.angle_alpha   90.00
_cell.angle_beta   90.00
_cell.angle_gamma   90.00
#
_symmetry.space_group_name_H-M   'P 1'
#
loop_
_entity.id
_entity.type
_entity.pdbx_description
1 polymer ?
#
loop_
_entity_poly.entity_id
_entity_poly.type
_entity_poly.pdbx_seq_one_letter_code
_entity_poly.pdbx_strand_id
1 'polypeptide(L)' 'MTPREQMRWVRPDLSLDRALEWIAGSGQALVLDGERLLGRLTTRDVDRWYQRRILGASAQDDAGAVPPRPDLGGVGDWR' A
#
# COMPACT_ATOMS: atom_id res chain seq x y z
N MET A 1 -24.65 9.79 15.76
CA MET A 1 -23.50 9.42 14.93
C MET A 1 -22.36 8.98 15.85
N THR A 2 -22.01 7.71 15.82
CA THR A 2 -20.87 7.18 16.58
C THR A 2 -19.59 7.22 15.74
N PRO A 3 -18.40 7.38 16.33
CA PRO A 3 -17.12 7.33 15.61
C PRO A 3 -16.92 6.06 14.76
N ARG A 4 -17.56 4.95 15.18
CA ARG A 4 -17.54 3.65 14.50
C ARG A 4 -18.28 3.65 13.16
N GLU A 5 -19.29 4.50 12.98
CA GLU A 5 -20.04 4.65 11.73
C GLU A 5 -19.27 5.45 10.67
N GLN A 6 -18.27 6.23 11.08
CA GLN A 6 -17.43 7.03 10.16
C GLN A 6 -16.20 6.25 9.67
N MET A 7 -15.81 5.18 10.38
CA MET A 7 -14.66 4.36 10.02
C MET A 7 -15.07 3.27 9.02
N ARG A 8 -14.67 3.45 7.76
CA ARG A 8 -14.82 2.42 6.72
C ARG A 8 -14.08 1.14 7.15
N TRP A 9 -14.75 0.01 7.02
CA TRP A 9 -14.20 -1.30 7.33
C TRP A 9 -14.41 -2.27 6.17
N VAL A 10 -13.53 -3.25 6.06
CA VAL A 10 -13.55 -4.31 5.05
C VAL A 10 -13.41 -5.66 5.74
N ARG A 11 -13.96 -6.71 5.11
CA ARG A 11 -13.75 -8.08 5.57
C ARG A 11 -12.43 -8.65 5.01
N PRO A 12 -11.76 -9.59 5.72
CA PRO A 12 -10.51 -10.18 5.25
C PRO A 12 -10.67 -11.08 4.01
N ASP A 13 -11.87 -11.61 3.78
CA ASP A 13 -12.20 -12.45 2.62
C ASP A 13 -12.59 -11.65 1.37
N LEU A 14 -12.62 -10.32 1.47
CA LEU A 14 -12.94 -9.45 0.34
C LEU A 14 -11.81 -9.45 -0.70
N SER A 15 -12.16 -9.34 -1.98
CA SER A 15 -11.16 -9.16 -3.03
C SER A 15 -10.42 -7.83 -2.87
N LEU A 16 -9.16 -7.80 -3.34
CA LEU A 16 -8.33 -6.60 -3.26
C LEU A 16 -8.96 -5.44 -4.02
N ASP A 17 -9.47 -5.64 -5.24
CA ASP A 17 -10.17 -4.60 -6.01
C ASP A 17 -11.29 -3.94 -5.22
N ARG A 18 -12.13 -4.76 -4.55
CA ARG A 18 -13.19 -4.21 -3.72
C ARG A 18 -12.62 -3.46 -2.53
N ALA A 19 -11.59 -4.00 -1.85
CA ALA A 19 -10.95 -3.30 -0.75
C ALA A 19 -10.37 -1.93 -1.18
N LEU A 20 -9.84 -1.82 -2.40
CA LEU A 20 -9.33 -0.57 -2.95
C LEU A 20 -10.41 0.48 -3.16
N GLU A 21 -11.60 0.11 -3.62
CA GLU A 21 -12.74 1.04 -3.74
C GLU A 21 -13.08 1.70 -2.39
N TRP A 22 -12.95 0.96 -1.28
CA TRP A 22 -13.21 1.49 0.06
C TRP A 22 -12.13 2.45 0.53
N ILE A 23 -10.87 2.13 0.24
CA ILE A 23 -9.68 2.89 0.67
C ILE A 23 -9.48 4.14 -0.18
N ALA A 24 -9.92 4.15 -1.45
CA ALA A 24 -9.73 5.28 -2.38
C ALA A 24 -10.26 6.62 -1.84
N GLY A 25 -11.26 6.61 -0.96
CA GLY A 25 -11.81 7.83 -0.35
C GLY A 25 -11.12 8.28 0.94
N SER A 26 -10.53 7.37 1.72
CA SER A 26 -10.03 7.64 3.08
C SER A 26 -8.55 7.37 3.27
N GLY A 27 -7.88 6.73 2.31
CA GLY A 27 -6.49 6.27 2.40
C GLY A 27 -6.28 5.08 3.35
N GLN A 28 -7.30 4.67 4.11
CA GLN A 28 -7.25 3.56 5.06
C GLN A 28 -8.63 2.95 5.34
N ALA A 29 -8.65 1.67 5.71
CA ALA A 29 -9.83 0.96 6.20
C ALA A 29 -9.45 0.03 7.37
N LEU A 30 -10.39 -0.20 8.30
CA LEU A 30 -10.22 -1.24 9.31
C LEU A 30 -10.54 -2.61 8.70
N VAL A 31 -9.79 -3.64 9.10
CA VAL A 31 -10.07 -5.03 8.71
C VAL A 31 -10.77 -5.71 9.87
N LEU A 32 -12.04 -6.09 9.66
CA LEU A 32 -12.87 -6.75 10.66
C LEU A 32 -13.22 -8.17 10.21
N ASP A 33 -13.11 -9.13 11.13
CA ASP A 33 -13.66 -10.48 10.98
C ASP A 33 -14.82 -10.65 11.96
N GLY A 34 -16.05 -10.49 11.44
CA GLY A 34 -17.23 -10.25 12.27
C GLY A 34 -17.06 -8.99 13.12
N GLU A 35 -17.11 -9.14 14.45
CA GLU A 35 -16.91 -8.05 15.43
C GLU A 35 -15.44 -7.87 15.83
N ARG A 36 -14.54 -8.75 15.36
CA ARG A 36 -13.14 -8.74 15.77
C ARG A 36 -12.32 -7.84 14.86
N LEU A 37 -11.60 -6.88 15.44
CA LEU A 37 -10.61 -6.08 14.74
C LEU A 37 -9.33 -6.91 14.49
N LEU A 38 -9.00 -7.11 13.22
CA LEU A 38 -7.77 -7.78 12.80
C LEU A 38 -6.63 -6.79 12.56
N GLY A 39 -6.95 -5.57 12.12
CA GLY A 39 -5.96 -4.55 11.89
C GLY A 39 -6.46 -3.41 11.01
N ARG A 40 -5.51 -2.72 10.37
CA ARG A 40 -5.77 -1.61 9.46
C ARG A 40 -5.09 -1.89 8.13
N LEU A 41 -5.83 -1.70 7.05
CA LEU A 41 -5.32 -1.74 5.69
C LEU A 41 -5.13 -0.32 5.19
N THR A 42 -3.92 0.04 4.78
CA THR A 42 -3.59 1.36 4.24
C THR A 42 -3.17 1.29 2.78
N THR A 43 -3.22 2.41 2.07
CA THR A 43 -2.67 2.51 0.70
C THR A 43 -1.19 2.11 0.62
N ARG A 44 -0.40 2.37 1.68
CA ARG A 44 1.01 1.98 1.74
C ARG A 44 1.20 0.46 1.84
N ASP A 45 0.28 -0.24 2.50
CA ASP A 45 0.32 -1.70 2.59
C ASP A 45 0.00 -2.34 1.24
N VAL A 46 -0.96 -1.77 0.51
CA VAL A 46 -1.29 -2.17 -0.86
C VAL A 46 -0.09 -1.94 -1.78
N ASP A 47 0.51 -0.75 -1.74
CA ASP A 47 1.67 -0.43 -2.57
C ASP A 47 2.83 -1.38 -2.28
N ARG A 48 3.16 -1.60 -1.00
CA ARG A 48 4.17 -2.59 -0.59
C ARG A 48 3.85 -3.99 -1.13
N TRP A 49 2.59 -4.43 -1.06
CA TRP A 49 2.18 -5.72 -1.61
C TRP A 49 2.33 -5.78 -3.13
N TYR A 50 1.95 -4.71 -3.84
CA TYR A 50 2.05 -4.62 -5.31
C TYR A 50 3.52 -4.65 -5.76
N GLN A 51 4.37 -3.86 -5.11
CA GLN A 51 5.82 -3.86 -5.33
C GLN A 51 6.41 -5.27 -5.13
N ARG A 52 6.03 -5.95 -4.06
CA ARG A 52 6.53 -7.31 -3.78
C ARG A 52 6.02 -8.37 -4.75
N ARG A 53 4.74 -8.29 -5.15
CA ARG A 53 4.07 -9.35 -5.90
C ARG A 53 4.19 -9.19 -7.41
N ILE A 54 4.11 -7.96 -7.91
CA ILE A 54 4.10 -7.65 -9.34
C ILE A 54 5.49 -7.29 -9.84
N LEU A 55 6.23 -6.48 -9.07
CA LEU A 55 7.57 -6.03 -9.49
C LEU A 55 8.68 -6.99 -9.06
N GLY A 56 8.33 -8.11 -8.41
CA GLY A 56 9.31 -9.10 -7.96
C GLY A 56 10.30 -8.56 -6.93
N ALA A 57 10.03 -7.38 -6.35
CA ALA A 57 10.85 -6.77 -5.31
C ALA A 57 10.71 -7.60 -4.04
N SER A 58 11.48 -8.69 -3.98
CA SER A 58 11.82 -9.32 -2.71
C SER A 58 12.42 -8.23 -1.83
N ALA A 59 11.91 -8.10 -0.62
CA ALA A 59 12.25 -7.05 0.34
C ALA A 59 13.69 -7.20 0.86
N GLN A 60 14.66 -7.16 -0.04
CA GLN A 60 16.09 -7.24 0.24
C GLN A 60 16.87 -6.04 -0.36
N ASP A 61 16.28 -5.25 -1.25
CA ASP A 61 16.88 -4.02 -1.78
C ASP A 61 16.43 -2.76 -1.01
N ASP A 62 16.57 -2.81 0.32
CA ASP A 62 16.57 -1.61 1.18
C ASP A 62 17.95 -0.92 1.13
N ALA A 63 18.48 -0.74 -0.07
CA ALA A 63 19.74 -0.06 -0.33
C ALA A 63 19.65 0.76 -1.63
N GLY A 64 18.91 1.87 -1.57
CA GLY A 64 19.21 3.11 -2.29
C GLY A 64 19.80 3.02 -3.70
N ALA A 65 19.18 2.28 -4.62
CA ALA A 65 19.55 2.30 -6.02
C ALA A 65 18.36 2.79 -6.85
N VAL A 66 18.29 4.10 -7.07
CA VAL A 66 17.48 4.67 -8.14
C VAL A 66 17.96 4.02 -9.45
N PRO A 67 17.08 3.36 -10.24
CA PRO A 67 17.51 2.79 -11.52
C PRO A 67 18.03 3.92 -12.42
N PRO A 68 19.18 3.75 -13.09
CA PRO A 68 19.74 4.80 -13.93
C PRO A 68 18.72 5.18 -14.98
N ARG A 69 18.39 6.47 -15.04
CA ARG A 69 17.48 7.09 -16.01
C ARG A 69 18.31 7.53 -17.21
N PRO A 70 18.41 6.74 -18.30
CA PRO A 70 19.18 7.13 -19.49
C PRO A 70 18.59 8.35 -20.21
N ASP A 71 17.37 8.75 -19.85
CA ASP A 71 16.69 9.99 -20.26
C ASP A 71 17.25 11.26 -19.60
N LEU A 72 17.95 11.13 -18.47
CA LEU A 72 18.62 12.23 -17.80
C LEU A 72 20.11 12.14 -18.15
N GLY A 73 20.53 12.92 -19.15
CA GLY A 73 21.94 13.03 -19.55
C GLY A 73 22.84 13.21 -18.32
N GLY A 74 23.89 12.40 -18.26
CA GLY A 74 24.72 12.20 -17.08
C GLY A 74 25.07 13.49 -16.34
N VAL A 75 24.52 13.64 -15.15
CA VAL A 75 25.08 14.46 -14.07
C VAL A 75 26.02 13.52 -13.33
N GLY A 76 27.34 13.61 -13.50
CA GLY A 76 28.12 14.81 -13.27
C GLY A 76 28.81 14.61 -11.93
N ASP A 77 30.09 14.28 -11.99
CA ASP A 77 31.06 14.15 -10.91
C ASP A 77 30.87 15.25 -9.84
N TRP A 78 30.58 14.87 -8.59
CA TRP A 78 30.68 15.78 -7.45
C TRP A 78 31.74 15.24 -6.50
N ARG A 79 32.95 15.72 -6.74
CA ARG A 79 34.07 15.75 -5.80
C ARG A 79 33.82 16.78 -4.69
#